data_AF-A0A2X3EVI3-F1
#
_entry.id   AF-A0A2X3EVI3-F1
#
_cell.length_a   1.000
_cell.length_b   1.000
_cell.length_c   1.000
_cell.angle_alpha   90.00
_cell.angle_beta   90.00
_cell.angle_gamma   90.00
#
_symmetry.space_group_name_H-M   'P 1'
#
loop_
_entity.id
_entity.type
_entity.pdbx_description
1 polymer ?
#
loop_
_entity_poly.entity_id
_entity_poly.type
_entity_poly.pdbx_seq_one_letter_code
_entity_poly.pdbx_strand_id
1 'polypeptide(L)'
;MPRFNSSLSEDGQRLTLKKYINIGVAVDTPNGLVVPVFKDVNKKSITELSRELTTISKKARDGKLTAGEMQGGCFTISSIGGLGTTHFAPIVNAPEVAILGVSKSAMEPVWNGKEFVPRLMLPISLSFDHRVIDGADGARFITIINNTLSDIRRLVM
;
A
#
# COMPACT_ATOMS: atom_id res chain seq x y z
N MET A 1 12.37 -0.06 6.52
CA MET A 1 12.55 -1.51 6.71
C MET A 1 12.77 -2.20 5.35
N PRO A 2 14.02 -2.35 4.88
CA PRO A 2 14.32 -2.79 3.50
C PRO A 2 13.84 -4.19 3.13
N ARG A 3 13.62 -5.09 4.10
CA ARG A 3 13.07 -6.43 3.84
C ARG A 3 11.69 -6.40 3.20
N PHE A 4 10.86 -5.40 3.48
CA PHE A 4 9.57 -5.23 2.80
C PHE A 4 9.72 -4.82 1.32
N ASN A 5 10.88 -4.28 0.94
CA ASN A 5 11.23 -3.94 -0.43
C ASN A 5 12.10 -5.05 -1.05
N SER A 6 11.57 -6.27 -1.07
CA SER A 6 12.31 -7.43 -1.55
C SER A 6 11.42 -8.42 -2.30
N SER A 7 12.05 -9.43 -2.88
CA SER A 7 11.38 -10.58 -3.48
C SER A 7 12.18 -11.85 -3.14
N LEU A 8 11.48 -12.91 -2.77
CA LEU A 8 12.06 -14.22 -2.55
C LEU A 8 12.17 -14.97 -3.89
N SER A 9 13.29 -15.64 -4.13
CA SER A 9 13.44 -16.52 -5.29
C SER A 9 12.47 -17.70 -5.23
N GLU A 10 12.17 -18.29 -6.39
CA GLU A 10 11.24 -19.42 -6.49
C GLU A 10 11.70 -20.65 -5.66
N ASP A 11 13.02 -20.86 -5.57
CA ASP A 11 13.66 -21.89 -4.74
C ASP A 11 13.68 -21.57 -3.23
N GLY A 12 13.25 -20.36 -2.84
CA GLY A 12 13.25 -19.90 -1.44
C GLY A 12 14.63 -19.62 -0.84
N GLN A 13 15.71 -19.71 -1.62
CA GLN A 13 17.08 -19.63 -1.10
C GLN A 13 17.71 -18.23 -1.16
N ARG A 14 17.20 -17.34 -2.02
CA ARG A 14 17.77 -16.02 -2.24
C ARG A 14 16.72 -14.93 -2.06
N LEU A 15 17.08 -13.92 -1.28
CA LEU A 15 16.26 -12.73 -1.09
C LEU A 15 16.86 -11.55 -1.85
N THR A 16 16.16 -11.06 -2.86
CA THR A 16 16.60 -9.90 -3.64
C THR A 16 16.08 -8.62 -3.00
N LEU A 17 16.98 -7.82 -2.40
CA LEU A 17 16.65 -6.51 -1.86
C LEU A 17 16.66 -5.46 -2.97
N LYS A 18 15.51 -4.86 -3.27
CA LYS A 18 15.36 -3.86 -4.32
C LYS A 18 15.85 -2.49 -3.80
N LYS A 19 16.53 -1.74 -4.67
CA LYS A 19 17.06 -0.38 -4.34
C LYS A 19 16.15 0.75 -4.82
N TYR A 20 15.27 0.46 -5.77
CA TYR A 20 14.19 1.35 -6.21
C TYR A 20 12.93 1.11 -5.38
N ILE A 21 12.03 2.09 -5.33
CA ILE A 21 10.73 1.98 -4.65
C ILE A 21 9.63 2.30 -5.65
N ASN A 22 9.05 1.22 -6.20
CA ASN A 22 7.92 1.31 -7.09
C ASN A 22 6.70 0.73 -6.38
N ILE A 23 5.59 1.43 -6.35
CA ILE A 23 4.38 1.00 -5.63
C ILE A 23 3.27 0.73 -6.63
N GLY A 24 2.71 -0.47 -6.57
CA GLY A 24 1.47 -0.82 -7.25
C GLY A 24 0.27 -0.22 -6.50
N VAL A 25 -0.69 0.37 -7.21
CA VAL A 25 -1.95 0.81 -6.60
C VAL A 25 -3.09 0.13 -7.32
N ALA A 26 -3.89 -0.66 -6.61
CA ALA A 26 -5.01 -1.36 -7.19
C ALA A 26 -6.10 -0.37 -7.62
N VAL A 27 -6.55 -0.49 -8.87
CA VAL A 27 -7.60 0.32 -9.46
C VAL A 27 -8.71 -0.60 -9.93
N ASP A 28 -9.91 -0.35 -9.42
CA ASP A 28 -11.12 -1.04 -9.86
C ASP A 28 -11.56 -0.51 -11.24
N THR A 29 -11.83 -1.44 -12.16
CA THR A 29 -12.23 -1.15 -13.54
C THR A 29 -13.39 -2.06 -13.95
N PRO A 30 -14.16 -1.72 -15.01
CA PRO A 30 -15.24 -2.57 -15.49
C PRO A 30 -14.81 -3.99 -15.87
N ASN A 31 -13.53 -4.20 -16.20
CA ASN A 31 -12.97 -5.49 -16.59
C ASN A 31 -12.31 -6.23 -15.41
N GLY A 32 -12.49 -5.74 -14.18
CA GLY A 32 -11.87 -6.25 -12.96
C GLY A 32 -10.74 -5.36 -12.44
N LEU A 33 -10.10 -5.85 -11.38
CA LEU A 33 -9.06 -5.12 -10.67
C LEU A 33 -7.72 -5.20 -11.43
N VAL A 34 -7.09 -4.05 -11.66
CA VAL A 34 -5.74 -3.96 -12.24
C VAL A 34 -4.80 -3.20 -11.30
N VAL A 35 -3.51 -3.49 -11.36
CA VAL A 35 -2.50 -2.90 -10.47
C VAL A 35 -1.42 -2.18 -11.27
N PRO A 36 -1.65 -0.94 -11.72
CA PRO A 36 -0.61 -0.11 -12.29
C PRO A 36 0.47 0.25 -11.24
N VAL A 37 1.70 0.39 -11.71
CA VAL A 37 2.91 0.60 -10.90
C VAL A 37 3.44 2.02 -11.08
N PHE A 38 3.52 2.74 -9.96
CA PHE A 38 4.12 4.07 -9.87
C PHE A 38 5.60 3.93 -9.58
N LYS A 39 6.45 4.44 -10.46
CA LYS A 39 7.91 4.32 -10.35
C LYS A 39 8.50 5.39 -9.42
N ASP A 40 9.58 5.04 -8.71
CA ASP A 40 10.38 5.96 -7.89
C ASP A 40 9.54 6.85 -6.95
N VAL A 41 8.55 6.27 -6.25
CA VAL A 41 7.58 7.01 -5.43
C VAL A 41 8.28 7.85 -4.35
N ASN A 42 9.42 7.38 -3.85
CA ASN A 42 10.22 8.07 -2.85
C ASN A 42 10.97 9.31 -3.37
N LYS A 43 10.95 9.58 -4.67
CA LYS A 43 11.60 10.75 -5.31
C LYS A 43 10.59 11.77 -5.83
N LYS A 44 9.30 11.51 -5.68
CA LYS A 44 8.21 12.32 -6.22
C LYS A 44 7.49 13.06 -5.12
N SER A 45 7.04 14.28 -5.43
CA SER A 45 6.17 15.06 -4.56
C SER A 45 4.74 14.49 -4.54
N ILE A 46 3.98 14.85 -3.51
CA ILE A 46 2.55 14.50 -3.41
C ILE A 46 1.78 15.00 -4.64
N THR A 47 2.09 16.19 -5.14
CA THR A 47 1.41 16.79 -6.30
C THR A 47 1.70 16.02 -7.59
N GLU A 48 2.94 15.56 -7.80
CA GLU A 48 3.30 14.72 -8.95
C GLU A 48 2.60 13.37 -8.88
N LEU A 49 2.66 12.70 -7.72
CA LEU A 49 1.96 11.43 -7.49
C LEU A 49 0.44 11.55 -7.72
N SER A 50 -0.17 12.66 -7.29
CA SER A 50 -1.61 12.89 -7.49
C SER A 50 -1.97 13.04 -8.97
N ARG A 51 -1.13 13.72 -9.76
CA ARG A 51 -1.33 13.87 -11.21
C ARG A 51 -1.13 12.55 -11.94
N GLU A 52 -0.10 11.79 -11.56
CA GLU A 52 0.13 10.44 -12.11
C GLU A 52 -1.03 9.52 -11.81
N LEU A 53 -1.52 9.51 -10.56
CA LEU A 53 -2.64 8.67 -10.14
C LEU A 53 -3.89 8.99 -10.95
N THR A 54 -4.23 10.26 -11.12
CA THR A 54 -5.39 10.70 -11.92
C THR A 54 -5.29 10.21 -13.37
N THR A 55 -4.10 10.34 -13.96
CA THR A 55 -3.84 9.95 -15.36
C THR A 55 -3.94 8.43 -15.53
N ILE A 56 -3.27 7.69 -14.66
CA ILE A 56 -3.21 6.22 -14.69
C ILE A 56 -4.56 5.60 -14.37
N SER A 57 -5.30 6.12 -13.38
CA SER A 57 -6.64 5.64 -13.06
C SER A 57 -7.61 5.82 -14.23
N LYS A 58 -7.50 6.91 -15.00
CA LYS A 58 -8.29 7.10 -16.22
C LYS A 58 -7.91 6.06 -17.28
N LYS A 59 -6.61 5.87 -17.55
CA LYS A 59 -6.12 4.85 -18.50
C LYS A 59 -6.55 3.43 -18.10
N ALA A 60 -6.55 3.11 -16.81
CA ALA A 60 -6.99 1.83 -16.27
C ALA A 60 -8.46 1.57 -16.59
N ARG A 61 -9.35 2.53 -16.29
CA ARG A 61 -10.79 2.43 -16.58
C ARG A 61 -11.08 2.34 -18.07
N ASP A 62 -10.30 3.02 -18.90
CA ASP A 62 -10.40 2.98 -20.36
C ASP A 62 -9.82 1.68 -20.98
N GLY A 63 -9.19 0.80 -20.17
CA GLY A 63 -8.54 -0.42 -20.67
C GLY A 63 -7.27 -0.17 -21.50
N LYS A 64 -6.63 0.98 -21.32
CA LYS A 64 -5.47 1.45 -22.12
C LYS A 64 -4.14 1.37 -21.37
N LEU A 65 -4.07 0.57 -20.30
CA LEU A 65 -2.80 0.32 -19.62
C LEU A 65 -1.93 -0.61 -20.46
N THR A 66 -0.65 -0.27 -20.56
CA THR A 66 0.34 -1.14 -21.17
C THR A 66 0.86 -2.16 -20.15
N ALA A 67 1.38 -3.29 -20.62
CA ALA A 67 1.99 -4.29 -19.73
C ALA A 67 3.16 -3.70 -18.91
N GLY A 68 3.95 -2.80 -19.50
CA GLY A 68 5.06 -2.13 -18.82
C GLY A 68 4.62 -1.26 -17.64
N GLU A 69 3.41 -0.67 -17.72
CA GLU A 69 2.83 0.12 -16.63
C GLU A 69 2.33 -0.73 -15.46
N MET A 70 2.22 -2.04 -15.61
CA MET A 70 1.75 -2.97 -14.57
C MET A 70 2.88 -3.82 -13.97
N GLN A 71 4.14 -3.58 -14.36
CA GLN A 71 5.27 -4.42 -13.98
C GLN A 71 6.28 -3.69 -13.09
N GLY A 72 7.09 -4.48 -12.36
CA GLY A 72 8.20 -3.99 -11.55
C GLY A 72 7.77 -3.30 -10.26
N GLY A 73 6.66 -3.74 -9.68
CA GLY A 73 6.21 -3.36 -8.34
C GLY A 73 7.12 -3.92 -7.23
N CYS A 74 7.20 -3.17 -6.15
CA CYS A 74 7.89 -3.56 -4.91
C CYS A 74 6.92 -3.93 -3.81
N PHE A 75 5.76 -3.27 -3.82
CA PHE A 75 4.74 -3.30 -2.79
C PHE A 75 3.43 -2.84 -3.43
N THR A 76 2.31 -3.39 -2.97
CA THR A 76 0.98 -3.03 -3.47
C THR A 76 0.15 -2.34 -2.39
N ILE A 77 -0.59 -1.30 -2.78
CA ILE A 77 -1.66 -0.68 -1.99
C ILE A 77 -2.98 -1.01 -2.67
N SER A 78 -3.92 -1.60 -1.93
CA SER A 78 -5.28 -1.85 -2.39
C SER A 78 -6.26 -1.05 -1.55
N SER A 79 -6.90 -0.06 -2.16
CA SER A 79 -7.86 0.81 -1.48
C SER A 79 -9.27 0.56 -2.01
N ILE A 80 -10.08 -0.12 -1.21
CA ILE A 80 -11.49 -0.41 -1.53
C ILE A 80 -12.47 0.34 -0.60
N GLY A 81 -11.97 1.29 0.20
CA GLY A 81 -12.79 2.09 1.12
C GLY A 81 -13.91 2.88 0.44
N GLY A 82 -13.79 3.19 -0.85
CA GLY A 82 -14.86 3.81 -1.64
C GLY A 82 -16.07 2.88 -1.87
N LEU A 83 -15.86 1.56 -1.85
CA LEU A 83 -16.91 0.54 -1.95
C LEU A 83 -17.46 0.12 -0.59
N GLY A 84 -16.68 0.34 0.48
CA GLY A 84 -17.05 0.01 1.86
C GLY A 84 -15.98 -0.84 2.56
N THR A 85 -16.43 -1.88 3.28
CA THR A 85 -15.64 -2.75 4.19
C THR A 85 -15.09 -2.04 5.42
N THR A 86 -15.01 -2.76 6.53
CA THR A 86 -14.33 -2.30 7.75
C THR A 86 -12.88 -2.75 7.77
N HIS A 87 -12.62 -4.01 7.42
CA HIS A 87 -11.30 -4.60 7.23
C HIS A 87 -11.38 -5.68 6.14
N PHE A 88 -10.26 -6.01 5.52
CA PHE A 88 -10.13 -7.15 4.63
C PHE A 88 -8.72 -7.72 4.68
N ALA A 89 -8.56 -8.98 4.31
CA ALA A 89 -7.26 -9.66 4.23
C ALA A 89 -6.82 -9.73 2.76
N PRO A 90 -6.08 -8.73 2.23
CA PRO A 90 -5.59 -8.76 0.87
C PRO A 90 -4.63 -9.93 0.64
N ILE A 91 -4.62 -10.49 -0.57
CA ILE A 91 -3.65 -11.51 -0.97
C ILE A 91 -2.40 -10.80 -1.50
N VAL A 92 -1.22 -11.25 -1.06
CA VAL A 92 0.07 -10.71 -1.52
C VAL A 92 0.24 -10.95 -3.02
N ASN A 93 0.63 -9.92 -3.76
CA ASN A 93 0.86 -10.00 -5.20
C ASN A 93 2.29 -10.49 -5.49
N ALA A 94 2.49 -11.81 -5.54
CA ALA A 94 3.81 -12.39 -5.83
C ALA A 94 4.37 -11.84 -7.17
N PRO A 95 5.67 -11.49 -7.25
CA PRO A 95 6.76 -11.80 -6.30
C PRO A 95 6.99 -10.73 -5.21
N GLU A 96 6.06 -9.81 -4.97
CA GLU A 96 6.12 -8.91 -3.82
C GLU A 96 5.94 -9.70 -2.51
N VAL A 97 6.40 -9.12 -1.41
CA VAL A 97 6.39 -9.80 -0.09
C VAL A 97 5.33 -9.24 0.85
N ALA A 98 4.63 -8.16 0.47
CA ALA A 98 3.59 -7.55 1.28
C ALA A 98 2.62 -6.68 0.46
N ILE A 99 1.42 -6.50 1.00
CA ILE A 99 0.36 -5.66 0.44
C ILE A 99 -0.38 -4.93 1.58
N LEU A 100 -0.66 -3.64 1.39
CA LEU A 100 -1.46 -2.84 2.32
C LEU A 100 -2.90 -2.72 1.80
N GLY A 101 -3.86 -3.16 2.62
CA GLY A 101 -5.28 -2.91 2.42
C GLY A 101 -5.72 -1.62 3.12
N VAL A 102 -6.55 -0.84 2.45
CA VAL A 102 -7.16 0.39 3.00
C VAL A 102 -8.68 0.31 2.84
N SER A 103 -9.38 0.40 3.96
CA SER A 103 -10.85 0.28 4.05
C SER A 103 -11.51 1.66 4.27
N LYS A 104 -12.84 1.68 4.40
CA LYS A 104 -13.62 2.91 4.57
C LYS A 104 -13.27 3.57 5.91
N SER A 105 -12.94 4.86 5.88
CA SER A 105 -12.76 5.65 7.10
C SER A 105 -14.10 5.92 7.81
N ALA A 106 -14.09 5.96 9.13
CA ALA A 106 -15.26 6.27 9.94
C ALA A 106 -14.89 7.20 11.11
N MET A 107 -15.87 7.96 11.60
CA MET A 107 -15.71 8.71 12.85
C MET A 107 -15.90 7.75 14.02
N GLU A 108 -14.88 7.59 14.85
CA GLU A 108 -14.88 6.66 15.98
C GLU A 108 -14.54 7.39 17.29
N PRO A 109 -15.10 6.95 18.43
CA PRO A 109 -14.72 7.48 19.74
C PRO A 109 -13.34 6.93 20.14
N VAL A 110 -12.35 7.81 20.28
CA VAL A 110 -11.00 7.46 20.74
C VAL A 110 -10.76 8.03 22.13
N TRP A 111 -10.28 7.20 23.04
CA TRP A 111 -9.97 7.62 24.40
C TRP A 111 -8.70 8.49 24.43
N ASN A 112 -8.79 9.71 24.97
CA ASN A 112 -7.65 10.63 25.09
C ASN A 112 -6.90 10.53 26.43
N GLY A 113 -7.30 9.60 27.32
CA GLY A 113 -6.82 9.50 28.70
C GLY A 113 -7.84 9.97 29.75
N LYS A 114 -8.88 10.73 29.35
CA LYS A 114 -9.91 11.28 30.25
C LYS A 114 -11.33 11.11 29.72
N GLU A 115 -11.53 11.26 28.42
CA GLU A 115 -12.84 11.16 27.77
C GLU A 115 -12.70 10.60 26.34
N PHE A 116 -13.83 10.23 25.75
CA PHE A 116 -13.87 9.87 24.34
C PHE A 116 -13.98 11.11 23.47
N VAL A 117 -13.06 11.23 22.53
CA VAL A 117 -13.08 12.28 21.50
C VAL A 117 -13.37 11.66 20.13
N PRO A 118 -14.23 12.28 19.30
CA PRO A 118 -14.48 11.80 17.95
C PRO A 118 -13.23 12.01 17.08
N ARG A 119 -12.74 10.93 16.46
CA ARG A 119 -11.59 10.97 15.53
C ARG A 119 -11.93 10.23 14.25
N LEU A 120 -11.46 10.76 13.12
CA LEU A 120 -11.54 10.07 11.84
C LEU A 120 -10.49 8.96 11.81
N MET A 121 -10.95 7.71 11.87
CA MET A 121 -10.11 6.52 11.87
C MET A 121 -10.11 5.89 10.47
N LEU A 122 -8.92 5.49 10.02
CA LEU A 122 -8.71 4.79 8.75
C LEU A 122 -8.24 3.36 9.04
N PRO A 123 -9.12 2.35 8.88
CA PRO A 123 -8.71 0.96 9.04
C PRO A 123 -7.74 0.56 7.93
N ILE A 124 -6.61 -0.01 8.33
CA ILE A 124 -5.58 -0.54 7.43
C ILE A 124 -5.26 -1.98 7.80
N SER A 125 -5.00 -2.81 6.80
CA SER A 125 -4.57 -4.20 6.98
C SER A 125 -3.27 -4.44 6.22
N LEU A 126 -2.38 -5.25 6.80
CA LEU A 126 -1.12 -5.61 6.16
C LEU A 126 -1.06 -7.13 6.04
N SER A 127 -1.07 -7.64 4.82
CA SER A 127 -0.72 -9.04 4.54
C SER A 127 0.72 -9.11 4.08
N PHE A 128 1.46 -10.11 4.55
CA PHE A 128 2.87 -10.28 4.22
C PHE A 128 3.23 -11.77 4.12
N ASP A 129 4.27 -12.05 3.35
CA ASP A 129 4.83 -13.39 3.20
C ASP A 129 5.64 -13.75 4.45
N HIS A 130 5.10 -14.65 5.28
CA HIS A 130 5.72 -15.04 6.55
C HIS A 130 7.04 -15.82 6.36
N ARG A 131 7.35 -16.26 5.13
CA ARG A 131 8.67 -16.83 4.80
C ARG A 131 9.78 -15.76 4.80
N VAL A 132 9.42 -14.49 4.64
CA VAL A 132 10.37 -13.36 4.52
C VAL A 132 10.26 -12.41 5.72
N ILE A 133 9.04 -12.14 6.16
CA ILE A 133 8.70 -11.15 7.20
C ILE A 133 8.15 -11.88 8.43
N ASP A 134 8.72 -11.64 9.60
CA ASP A 134 8.13 -12.14 10.85
C ASP A 134 7.02 -11.22 11.39
N GLY A 135 6.23 -11.74 12.33
CA GLY A 135 5.11 -10.98 12.90
C GLY A 135 5.52 -9.70 13.63
N ALA A 136 6.71 -9.66 14.25
CA ALA A 136 7.19 -8.45 14.93
C ALA A 136 7.57 -7.37 13.92
N ASP A 137 8.21 -7.74 12.81
CA ASP A 137 8.51 -6.84 11.70
C ASP A 137 7.24 -6.37 10.98
N GLY A 138 6.26 -7.25 10.80
CA GLY A 138 4.91 -6.90 10.34
C GLY A 138 4.25 -5.82 11.22
N ALA A 139 4.26 -6.03 12.53
CA ALA A 139 3.72 -5.08 13.50
C ALA A 139 4.48 -3.74 13.49
N ARG A 140 5.82 -3.77 13.48
CA ARG A 140 6.64 -2.55 13.38
C ARG A 140 6.35 -1.77 12.10
N PHE A 141 6.21 -2.45 10.96
CA PHE A 141 5.97 -1.81 9.68
C PHE A 141 4.62 -1.09 9.64
N ILE A 142 3.54 -1.77 10.05
CA ILE A 142 2.21 -1.14 10.08
C ILE A 142 2.14 -0.01 11.12
N THR A 143 2.86 -0.11 12.25
CA THR A 143 2.98 0.97 13.22
C THR A 143 3.72 2.19 12.65
N ILE A 144 4.78 1.99 11.85
CA ILE A 144 5.46 3.11 11.16
C ILE A 144 4.50 3.81 10.21
N ILE A 145 3.72 3.07 9.44
CA ILE A 145 2.70 3.64 8.54
C ILE A 145 1.67 4.44 9.33
N ASN A 146 1.10 3.86 10.40
CA ASN A 146 0.12 4.54 11.25
C ASN A 146 0.67 5.86 11.82
N ASN A 147 1.88 5.82 12.38
CA ASN A 147 2.53 7.01 12.93
C ASN A 147 2.78 8.08 11.87
N THR A 148 3.14 7.69 10.65
CA THR A 148 3.39 8.62 9.54
C THR A 148 2.10 9.25 9.01
N LEU A 149 1.01 8.48 8.93
CA LEU A 149 -0.29 8.97 8.49
C LEU A 149 -0.96 9.87 9.54
N SER A 150 -0.75 9.59 10.83
CA SER A 150 -1.31 10.40 11.93
C SER A 150 -0.56 11.71 12.15
N ASP A 151 0.68 11.84 11.64
CA ASP A 151 1.46 13.07 11.66
C ASP A 151 2.30 13.23 10.38
N ILE A 152 1.73 13.93 9.40
CA ILE A 152 2.33 14.10 8.07
C ILE A 152 3.68 14.84 8.07
N ARG A 153 3.99 15.58 9.15
CA ARG A 153 5.29 16.26 9.30
C ARG A 153 6.44 15.27 9.32
N ARG A 154 6.17 14.01 9.69
CA ARG A 154 7.14 12.90 9.63
C ARG A 154 7.59 12.53 8.21
N LEU A 155 6.94 13.06 7.16
CA LEU A 155 7.43 12.93 5.78
C LEU A 155 8.56 13.90 5.44
N VAL A 156 8.73 14.99 6.21
CA VAL A 156 9.66 16.09 5.93
C VAL A 156 10.92 16.02 6.80
N MET A 157 10.93 15.15 7.82
CA MET A 157 12.07 14.89 8.70
C MET A 157 12.93 13.75 8.16
#